data_AF-A0A9D7RF15-F1
#
_entry.id   AF-A0A9D7RF15-F1
#
_cell.length_a   1.000
_cell.length_b   1.000
_cell.length_c   1.000
_cell.angle_alpha   90.00
_cell.angle_beta   90.00
_cell.angle_gamma   90.00
#
_symmetry.space_group_name_H-M   'P 1'
#
loop_
_entity.id
_entity.type
_entity.pdbx_description
1 polymer ?
#
loop_
_entity_poly.entity_id
_entity_poly.type
_entity_poly.pdbx_seq_one_letter_code
_entity_poly.pdbx_strand_id
1 'polypeptide(L)'
;MVFQLLLRLLTGEKAIRKYALNTQIAESQTHTFLVKQFEIAFLGDEMAFFEHLYQECQQRLKLRQLSEPNSPAARQVIQLVQEGEPERALEVLKGLPGLDSSIANDIVMLSARYLNLKQNQEKGLMDSRDYWPEFNRIIDAILELSQHLP
;
A
#
# COMPACT_ATOMS: atom_id res chain seq x y z
N MET A 1 10.09 -8.30 -2.71
CA MET A 1 10.20 -7.42 -3.89
C MET A 1 9.46 -6.08 -3.73
N VAL A 2 8.40 -6.00 -2.93
CA VAL A 2 7.61 -4.76 -2.68
C VAL A 2 8.45 -3.63 -2.03
N PHE A 3 9.38 -3.98 -1.14
CA PHE A 3 10.17 -3.01 -0.36
C PHE A 3 11.11 -2.13 -1.20
N GLN A 4 11.77 -2.72 -2.21
CA GLN A 4 12.66 -1.96 -3.09
C GLN A 4 11.90 -0.95 -3.94
N LEU A 5 10.64 -1.23 -4.29
CA LEU A 5 9.81 -0.36 -5.10
C LEU A 5 9.37 0.88 -4.30
N LEU A 6 8.99 0.69 -3.03
CA LEU A 6 8.70 1.78 -2.09
C LEU A 6 9.92 2.71 -1.92
N LEU A 7 11.09 2.14 -1.64
CA LEU A 7 12.35 2.88 -1.45
C LEU A 7 12.79 3.65 -2.70
N ARG A 8 12.56 3.10 -3.88
CA ARG A 8 12.84 3.76 -5.16
C ARG A 8 11.89 4.92 -5.43
N LEU A 9 10.63 4.80 -5.06
CA LEU A 9 9.64 5.89 -5.17
C LEU A 9 9.95 7.03 -4.19
N LEU A 10 10.46 6.71 -2.99
CA LEU A 10 10.79 7.69 -1.96
C LEU A 10 12.07 8.49 -2.27
N THR A 11 13.03 7.87 -2.96
CA THR A 11 14.32 8.52 -3.28
C THR A 11 14.36 9.22 -4.64
N GLY A 12 13.28 9.14 -5.43
CA GLY A 12 13.13 9.82 -6.72
C GLY A 12 13.92 9.18 -7.86
N GLU A 13 13.69 9.65 -9.09
CA GLU A 13 14.24 9.09 -10.35
C GLU A 13 15.78 9.06 -10.43
N LYS A 14 16.49 9.76 -9.54
CA LYS A 14 17.94 9.99 -9.66
C LYS A 14 18.84 9.01 -8.91
N ALA A 15 18.32 8.09 -8.10
CA ALA A 15 19.17 7.17 -7.35
C ALA A 15 18.81 5.71 -7.64
N ILE A 16 19.61 5.06 -8.49
CA ILE A 16 19.64 3.59 -8.62
C ILE A 16 20.35 3.01 -7.38
N ARG A 17 19.86 3.33 -6.18
CA ARG A 17 20.38 2.74 -4.95
C ARG A 17 19.69 1.40 -4.73
N LYS A 18 20.51 0.35 -4.62
CA LYS A 18 20.04 -1.00 -4.31
C LYS A 18 19.97 -1.12 -2.79
N TYR A 19 18.79 -1.32 -2.24
CA TYR A 19 18.62 -1.47 -0.80
C TYR A 19 18.57 -2.94 -0.43
N ALA A 20 19.31 -3.31 0.61
CA ALA A 20 19.31 -4.65 1.20
C ALA A 20 18.90 -4.54 2.67
N LEU A 21 17.94 -5.38 3.06
CA LEU A 21 17.41 -5.46 4.43
C LEU A 21 18.22 -6.42 5.31
N ASN A 22 18.98 -7.34 4.70
CA ASN A 22 19.74 -8.31 5.44
C ASN A 22 21.12 -7.75 5.82
N THR A 23 21.27 -7.41 7.10
CA THR A 23 22.52 -6.93 7.72
C THR A 23 23.42 -8.07 8.21
N GLN A 24 22.98 -9.34 8.13
CA GLN A 24 23.77 -10.50 8.55
C GLN A 24 24.72 -11.00 7.44
N ILE A 25 25.53 -10.11 6.89
CA ILE A 25 26.68 -10.55 6.08
C ILE A 25 27.79 -10.89 7.06
N ALA A 26 28.00 -12.19 7.27
CA ALA A 26 28.94 -12.74 8.25
C ALA A 26 30.40 -12.28 8.06
N GLU A 27 30.76 -11.72 6.89
CA GLU A 27 32.12 -11.30 6.57
C GLU A 27 32.21 -9.80 6.21
N SER A 28 33.00 -9.07 7.00
CA SER A 28 33.31 -7.63 6.85
C SER A 28 33.82 -7.24 5.44
N GLN A 29 34.56 -8.13 4.78
CA GLN A 29 35.09 -7.89 3.43
C GLN A 29 33.98 -7.95 2.37
N THR A 30 33.07 -8.91 2.49
CA THR A 30 31.92 -9.09 1.58
C THR A 30 30.94 -7.93 1.71
N HIS A 31 30.70 -7.44 2.94
CA HIS A 31 29.92 -6.22 3.17
C HIS A 31 30.55 -5.00 2.49
N THR A 32 31.86 -4.79 2.67
CA THR A 32 32.57 -3.64 2.08
C THR A 32 32.58 -3.69 0.54
N PHE A 33 32.74 -4.89 -0.04
CA PHE A 33 32.67 -5.11 -1.47
C PHE A 33 31.27 -4.79 -2.02
N LEU A 34 30.21 -5.26 -1.35
CA LEU A 34 28.83 -5.03 -1.76
C LEU A 34 28.43 -3.54 -1.69
N VAL A 35 28.85 -2.83 -0.64
CA VAL A 35 28.61 -1.38 -0.51
C VAL A 35 29.33 -0.61 -1.63
N LYS A 36 30.61 -0.91 -1.88
CA LYS A 36 31.42 -0.13 -2.83
C LYS A 36 31.13 -0.43 -4.30
N GLN A 37 30.95 -1.70 -4.65
CA GLN A 37 30.81 -2.12 -6.05
C GLN A 37 29.37 -1.96 -6.57
N PHE A 38 28.37 -2.07 -5.69
CA PHE A 38 26.95 -2.07 -6.07
C PHE A 38 26.15 -0.91 -5.46
N GLU A 39 26.82 0.02 -4.77
CA GLU A 39 26.21 1.16 -4.07
C GLU A 39 25.04 0.74 -3.15
N ILE A 40 25.21 -0.41 -2.47
CA ILE A 40 24.16 -0.95 -1.61
C ILE A 40 24.14 -0.18 -0.29
N ALA A 41 23.01 0.45 0.00
CA ALA A 41 22.75 1.01 1.32
C ALA A 41 22.05 -0.05 2.18
N PHE A 42 22.76 -0.52 3.21
CA PHE A 42 22.18 -1.39 4.23
C PHE A 42 21.35 -0.53 5.17
N LEU A 43 20.04 -0.74 5.14
CA LEU A 43 19.14 -0.15 6.12
C LEU A 43 19.36 -0.96 7.40
N GLY A 44 19.63 -0.29 8.53
CA GLY A 44 19.88 -0.91 9.81
C GLY A 44 18.65 -1.61 10.38
N ASP A 45 18.50 -1.61 11.71
CA ASP A 45 17.38 -2.24 12.39
C ASP A 45 16.04 -1.85 11.74
N GLU A 46 15.30 -2.85 11.25
CA GLU A 46 14.18 -2.65 10.31
C GLU A 46 13.11 -1.71 10.90
N MET A 47 12.89 -1.79 12.21
CA MET A 47 11.95 -0.94 12.94
C MET A 47 12.35 0.55 12.93
N ALA A 48 13.65 0.85 13.10
CA ALA A 48 14.15 2.22 13.10
C ALA A 48 14.01 2.87 11.71
N PHE A 49 14.14 2.07 10.64
CA PHE A 49 13.90 2.55 9.28
C PHE A 49 12.44 2.96 9.07
N PHE A 50 11.48 2.16 9.50
CA PHE A 50 10.06 2.49 9.35
C PHE A 50 9.65 3.71 10.17
N GLU A 51 10.17 3.86 11.38
CA GLU A 51 9.94 5.06 12.20
C GLU A 51 10.48 6.31 11.49
N HIS A 52 11.72 6.25 10.98
CA HIS A 52 12.31 7.36 10.24
C HIS A 52 11.53 7.68 8.96
N LEU A 53 11.09 6.65 8.23
CA LEU A 53 10.28 6.82 7.03
C LEU A 53 8.92 7.47 7.36
N TYR A 54 8.26 7.00 8.42
CA TYR A 54 7.01 7.57 8.89
C TYR A 54 7.18 9.05 9.26
N GLN A 55 8.22 9.40 10.02
CA GLN A 55 8.50 10.78 10.41
C GLN A 55 8.76 11.69 9.21
N GLU A 56 9.57 11.26 8.23
CA GLU A 56 9.80 12.03 7.00
C GLU A 56 8.51 12.24 6.20
N CYS A 57 7.67 11.20 6.08
CA CYS A 57 6.39 11.31 5.40
C CYS A 57 5.43 12.24 6.15
N GLN A 58 5.45 12.22 7.50
CA GLN A 58 4.64 13.10 8.35
C GLN A 58 5.05 14.56 8.17
N GLN A 59 6.35 14.86 8.26
CA GLN A 59 6.89 16.21 8.10
C GLN A 59 6.58 16.79 6.72
N ARG A 60 6.58 15.95 5.68
CA ARG A 60 6.28 16.35 4.30
C ARG A 60 4.78 16.34 3.97
N LEU A 61 3.91 16.11 4.95
CA LEU A 61 2.46 16.02 4.78
C LEU A 61 2.05 15.02 3.68
N LYS A 62 2.82 13.94 3.52
CA LYS A 62 2.54 12.86 2.56
C LYS A 62 1.76 11.69 3.18
N LEU A 63 1.61 11.69 4.51
CA LEU A 63 0.74 10.73 5.19
C LEU A 63 -0.72 11.10 4.99
N ARG A 64 -1.57 10.09 4.79
CA ARG A 64 -3.01 10.25 4.81
C ARG A 64 -3.45 10.75 6.18
N GLN A 65 -4.32 11.76 6.21
CA GLN A 65 -4.95 12.19 7.45
C GLN A 65 -5.95 11.11 7.90
N LEU A 66 -5.76 10.61 9.12
CA LEU A 66 -6.67 9.66 9.73
C LEU A 66 -7.87 10.46 10.27
N SER A 67 -8.94 10.52 9.47
CA SER A 67 -10.23 10.99 9.96
C SER A 67 -10.81 9.94 10.89
N GLU A 68 -11.37 10.35 12.03
CA GLU A 68 -12.13 9.40 12.85
C GLU A 68 -13.31 8.86 12.02
N PRO A 69 -13.55 7.55 12.04
CA PRO A 69 -14.62 6.97 11.26
C PRO A 69 -15.97 7.45 11.78
N ASN A 70 -16.73 8.06 10.88
CA ASN A 70 -18.01 8.72 11.15
C ASN A 70 -19.13 7.75 11.56
N SER A 71 -18.99 6.44 11.23
CA SER A 71 -19.99 5.43 11.55
C SER A 71 -19.38 4.05 11.85
N PRO A 72 -20.15 3.14 12.51
CA PRO A 72 -19.72 1.76 12.73
C PRO A 72 -19.41 1.01 11.44
N ALA A 73 -20.13 1.30 10.35
CA ALA A 73 -19.87 0.73 9.03
C ALA A 73 -18.50 1.19 8.49
N ALA A 74 -18.19 2.48 8.63
CA ALA A 74 -16.88 3.02 8.26
C ALA A 74 -15.74 2.35 9.04
N ARG A 75 -15.92 2.13 10.36
CA ARG A 75 -14.97 1.38 11.20
C ARG A 75 -14.74 -0.04 10.68
N GLN A 76 -15.83 -0.75 10.38
CA GLN A 76 -15.76 -2.12 9.89
C GLN A 76 -15.03 -2.20 8.55
N VAL A 77 -15.31 -1.29 7.61
CA VAL A 77 -14.63 -1.23 6.31
C VAL A 77 -13.12 -0.98 6.49
N ILE A 78 -12.74 -0.04 7.36
CA ILE A 78 -11.33 0.26 7.65
C ILE A 78 -10.63 -0.96 8.25
N GLN A 79 -11.26 -1.64 9.20
CA GLN A 79 -10.69 -2.84 9.83
C GLN A 79 -10.48 -3.97 8.81
N LEU A 80 -11.47 -4.26 7.96
CA LEU A 80 -11.35 -5.30 6.93
C LEU A 80 -10.23 -5.00 5.93
N VAL A 81 -10.04 -3.73 5.58
CA VAL A 81 -8.91 -3.32 4.73
C VAL A 81 -7.57 -3.53 5.43
N GLN A 82 -7.45 -3.23 6.72
CA GLN A 82 -6.24 -3.45 7.52
C GLN A 82 -5.91 -4.94 7.67
N GLU A 83 -6.93 -5.79 7.75
CA GLU A 83 -6.80 -7.26 7.82
C GLU A 83 -6.48 -7.90 6.46
N GLY A 84 -6.44 -7.10 5.38
CA GLY A 84 -6.15 -7.59 4.04
C GLY A 84 -7.34 -8.25 3.35
N GLU A 85 -8.57 -7.91 3.75
CA GLU A 85 -9.83 -8.46 3.23
C GLU A 85 -10.67 -7.42 2.44
N PRO A 86 -10.16 -6.88 1.31
CA PRO A 86 -10.87 -5.87 0.53
C PRO A 86 -12.17 -6.38 -0.11
N GLU A 87 -12.29 -7.69 -0.35
CA GLU A 87 -13.52 -8.31 -0.86
C GLU A 87 -14.67 -8.15 0.14
N ARG A 88 -14.42 -8.48 1.41
CA ARG A 88 -15.39 -8.34 2.49
C ARG A 88 -15.70 -6.88 2.78
N ALA A 89 -14.69 -6.00 2.67
CA ALA A 89 -14.90 -4.55 2.79
C ALA A 89 -15.88 -4.03 1.71
N LEU A 90 -15.76 -4.47 0.46
CA LEU A 90 -16.67 -4.12 -0.63
C LEU A 90 -18.08 -4.70 -0.45
N GLU A 91 -18.20 -5.90 0.13
CA GLU A 91 -19.51 -6.48 0.48
C GLU A 91 -20.24 -5.67 1.54
N VAL A 92 -19.53 -5.23 2.59
CA VAL A 92 -20.09 -4.32 3.60
C VAL A 92 -20.59 -3.04 2.95
N LEU A 93 -19.79 -2.42 2.07
CA LEU A 93 -20.19 -1.21 1.34
C LEU A 93 -21.45 -1.41 0.50
N LYS A 94 -21.57 -2.52 -0.23
CA LYS A 94 -22.77 -2.85 -1.03
C LYS A 94 -24.02 -3.08 -0.20
N GLY A 95 -23.86 -3.58 1.02
CA GLY A 95 -24.96 -3.92 1.92
C GLY A 95 -25.60 -2.72 2.62
N LEU A 96 -25.04 -1.51 2.47
CA LEU A 96 -25.52 -0.33 3.19
C LEU A 96 -26.80 0.23 2.58
N PRO A 97 -27.91 0.29 3.35
CA PRO A 97 -29.14 0.90 2.88
C PRO A 97 -29.05 2.43 2.89
N GLY A 98 -29.73 3.08 1.95
CA GLY A 98 -29.86 4.55 1.94
C GLY A 98 -28.64 5.32 1.41
N LEU A 99 -27.72 4.64 0.72
CA LEU A 99 -26.64 5.30 -0.01
C LEU A 99 -27.18 6.16 -1.16
N ASP A 100 -26.54 7.30 -1.38
CA ASP A 100 -26.77 8.09 -2.60
C ASP A 100 -26.42 7.24 -3.84
N SER A 101 -27.22 7.41 -4.89
CA SER A 101 -27.06 6.80 -6.20
C SER A 101 -25.64 6.93 -6.76
N SER A 102 -24.97 8.06 -6.53
CA SER A 102 -23.57 8.27 -6.94
C SER A 102 -22.63 7.31 -6.20
N ILE A 103 -22.72 7.27 -4.87
CA ILE A 103 -21.89 6.43 -4.01
C ILE A 103 -22.13 4.94 -4.30
N ALA A 104 -23.39 4.56 -4.51
CA ALA A 104 -23.75 3.19 -4.88
C ALA A 104 -23.13 2.78 -6.22
N ASN A 105 -23.13 3.66 -7.23
CA ASN A 105 -22.49 3.40 -8.52
C ASN A 105 -20.96 3.27 -8.37
N ASP A 106 -20.33 4.12 -7.57
CA ASP A 106 -18.89 4.07 -7.31
C ASP A 106 -18.48 2.74 -6.67
N ILE A 107 -19.27 2.25 -5.70
CA ILE A 107 -19.04 0.93 -5.07
C ILE A 107 -19.13 -0.21 -6.09
N VAL A 108 -20.10 -0.17 -7.01
CA VAL A 108 -20.26 -1.17 -8.07
C VAL A 108 -19.05 -1.14 -9.02
N MET A 109 -18.63 0.04 -9.46
CA MET A 109 -17.47 0.20 -10.34
C MET A 109 -16.18 -0.28 -9.67
N LEU A 110 -15.95 0.07 -8.41
CA LEU A 110 -14.80 -0.38 -7.63
C LEU A 110 -14.79 -1.90 -7.45
N SER A 111 -15.95 -2.48 -7.20
CA SER A 111 -16.09 -3.94 -7.09
C SER A 111 -15.74 -4.66 -8.39
N ALA A 112 -16.20 -4.14 -9.52
CA ALA A 112 -15.86 -4.68 -10.83
C ALA A 112 -14.35 -4.54 -11.13
N ARG A 113 -13.75 -3.38 -10.78
CA ARG A 113 -12.32 -3.14 -10.95
C ARG A 113 -11.48 -4.11 -10.11
N TYR A 114 -11.87 -4.36 -8.86
CA TYR A 114 -11.21 -5.32 -7.98
C TYR A 114 -11.31 -6.74 -8.52
N LEU A 115 -12.51 -7.16 -8.96
CA LEU A 115 -12.71 -8.49 -9.54
C LEU A 115 -11.85 -8.69 -10.79
N ASN A 116 -11.81 -7.70 -11.68
CA ASN A 116 -10.97 -7.75 -12.88
C ASN A 116 -9.48 -7.83 -12.53
N LEU A 117 -9.03 -7.07 -11.52
CA LEU A 117 -7.65 -7.12 -11.03
C LEU A 117 -7.28 -8.53 -10.56
N LYS A 118 -8.14 -9.16 -9.74
CA LYS A 118 -7.94 -10.53 -9.24
C LYS A 118 -7.92 -11.56 -10.36
N GLN A 119 -8.87 -11.49 -11.29
CA GLN A 119 -8.91 -12.40 -12.45
C GLN A 119 -7.68 -12.26 -13.35
N ASN A 120 -7.20 -11.03 -13.57
CA ASN A 120 -6.00 -10.80 -14.37
C ASN A 120 -4.74 -11.34 -13.69
N GLN A 121 -4.67 -11.21 -12.36
CA GLN A 121 -3.59 -11.80 -11.57
C GLN A 121 -3.62 -13.34 -11.63
N GLU A 122 -4.80 -13.95 -11.42
CA GLU A 122 -4.98 -15.42 -11.47
C GLU A 122 -4.63 -16.00 -12.84
N LYS A 123 -4.94 -15.27 -13.92
CA LYS A 123 -4.60 -15.65 -15.30
C LYS A 123 -3.14 -15.36 -15.68
N GLY A 124 -2.35 -14.76 -14.78
CA GLY A 124 -0.96 -14.38 -15.05
C GLY A 124 -0.82 -13.26 -16.09
N LEU A 125 -1.87 -12.46 -16.30
CA LEU A 125 -1.92 -11.38 -17.30
C LEU A 125 -1.38 -10.05 -16.77
N MET A 126 -0.97 -9.99 -15.49
CA MET A 126 -0.46 -8.80 -14.85
C MET A 126 0.93 -9.02 -14.26
N ASP A 127 1.83 -8.09 -14.56
CA ASP A 127 3.10 -8.00 -13.84
C ASP A 127 2.84 -7.51 -12.41
N SER A 128 3.57 -8.07 -11.45
CA SER A 128 3.60 -7.61 -10.06
C SER A 128 3.82 -6.10 -9.91
N ARG A 129 4.58 -5.49 -10.83
CA ARG A 129 4.89 -4.05 -10.87
C ARG A 129 3.65 -3.21 -11.19
N ASP A 130 2.69 -3.77 -11.91
CA ASP A 130 1.44 -3.12 -12.28
C ASP A 130 0.30 -3.49 -11.32
N TYR A 131 0.34 -4.71 -10.79
CA TYR A 131 -0.65 -5.21 -9.83
C TYR A 131 -0.71 -4.37 -8.55
N TRP A 132 0.42 -4.18 -7.87
CA TRP A 132 0.43 -3.50 -6.57
C TRP A 132 -0.01 -2.05 -6.62
N PRO A 133 0.40 -1.24 -7.62
CA PRO A 133 -0.15 0.10 -7.80
C PRO A 133 -1.67 0.11 -8.00
N GLU A 134 -2.20 -0.78 -8.83
CA GLU A 134 -3.65 -0.86 -9.07
C GLU A 134 -4.42 -1.35 -7.83
N PHE A 135 -3.88 -2.33 -7.13
CA PHE A 135 -4.41 -2.80 -5.85
C PHE A 135 -4.49 -1.65 -4.84
N ASN A 136 -3.38 -0.93 -4.63
CA ASN A 136 -3.33 0.19 -3.69
C ASN A 136 -4.31 1.30 -4.06
N ARG A 137 -4.48 1.61 -5.36
CA ARG A 137 -5.50 2.58 -5.81
C ARG A 137 -6.92 2.15 -5.46
N ILE A 138 -7.21 0.85 -5.53
CA ILE A 138 -8.52 0.32 -5.15
C ILE A 138 -8.71 0.41 -3.63
N ILE A 139 -7.69 0.03 -2.85
CA ILE A 139 -7.70 0.17 -1.39
C ILE A 139 -7.93 1.63 -0.98
N ASP A 140 -7.21 2.55 -1.62
CA ASP A 140 -7.35 3.97 -1.35
C ASP A 140 -8.76 4.47 -1.61
N ALA A 141 -9.38 4.06 -2.71
CA ALA A 141 -10.75 4.42 -3.05
C ALA A 141 -11.79 3.79 -2.11
N ILE A 142 -11.59 2.55 -1.65
CA ILE A 142 -12.45 1.92 -0.63
C ILE A 142 -12.42 2.74 0.68
N LEU A 143 -11.22 3.17 1.08
CA LEU A 143 -11.02 3.97 2.30
C LEU A 143 -11.49 5.43 2.16
N GLU A 144 -11.54 5.97 0.94
CA GLU A 144 -12.17 7.29 0.69
C GLU A 144 -13.69 7.19 0.77
N LEU A 145 -14.28 6.17 0.14
CA LEU A 145 -15.72 5.93 0.24
C LEU A 145 -16.19 5.71 1.67
N SER A 146 -15.39 5.04 2.51
CA SER A 146 -15.74 4.82 3.91
C SER A 146 -15.87 6.12 4.72
N GLN A 147 -15.20 7.21 4.32
CA GLN A 147 -15.29 8.52 4.98
C GLN A 147 -16.61 9.23 4.67
N HIS A 148 -17.24 8.90 3.53
CA HIS A 148 -18.49 9.49 3.07
C HIS A 148 -19.72 8.68 3.49
N LEU A 149 -19.53 7.61 4.27
CA LEU A 149 -20.64 6.84 4.79
C LEU A 149 -21.42 7.65 5.84
N PRO A 150 -22.76 7.57 5.83
CA PRO A 150 -23.59 8.14 6.86
C PRO A 150 -23.38 7.47 8.22
#